data_AF-A0A527VK92-F1
#
_entry.id   AF-A0A527VK92-F1
#
_cell.length_a   1.000
_cell.length_b   1.000
_cell.length_c   1.000
_cell.angle_alpha   90.00
_cell.angle_beta   90.00
_cell.angle_gamma   90.00
#
_symmetry.space_group_name_H-M   'P 1'
#
loop_
_entity.id
_entity.type
_entity.pdbx_description
1 polymer ?
#
loop_
_entity_poly.entity_id
_entity_poly.type
_entity_poly.pdbx_seq_one_letter_code
_entity_poly.pdbx_strand_id
1 'polypeptide(L)' 'LSKNEFPGDDIPIVKGSALAALEDSNKTIGEDAIRELMAQVDAYIPTPVRPLDKPFLMPIEDVFSI' A
#
# COMPACT_ATOMS: atom_id res chain seq x y z
N LEU A 1 -10.52 13.56 6.68
CA LEU A 1 -10.63 12.34 5.86
C LEU A 1 -12.08 12.09 5.43
N SER A 2 -13.04 12.10 6.36
CA SER A 2 -14.47 11.90 6.07
C SER A 2 -15.11 12.96 5.17
N LYS A 3 -14.51 14.16 5.09
CA LYS A 3 -14.92 15.22 4.13
C LYS A 3 -14.63 14.88 2.67
N ASN A 4 -13.72 13.93 2.42
CA ASN A 4 -13.32 13.48 1.09
C ASN A 4 -13.75 12.01 0.84
N GLU A 5 -14.81 11.54 1.52
CA GLU A 5 -15.38 10.19 1.34
C GLU A 5 -14.47 9.02 1.75
N PHE A 6 -13.39 9.29 2.49
CA PHE A 6 -12.55 8.25 3.09
C PHE A 6 -13.05 7.85 4.48
N PRO A 7 -12.87 6.58 4.90
CA PRO A 7 -13.27 6.11 6.22
C PRO A 7 -12.33 6.67 7.29
N GLY A 8 -12.53 7.94 7.66
CA GLY A 8 -11.64 8.69 8.54
C GLY A 8 -11.43 8.08 9.93
N ASP A 9 -12.38 7.29 10.41
CA ASP A 9 -12.35 6.66 11.72
C ASP A 9 -11.68 5.28 11.73
N ASP A 10 -11.63 4.59 10.58
CA ASP A 10 -11.08 3.23 10.43
C ASP A 10 -9.66 3.21 9.82
N ILE A 11 -9.12 4.38 9.43
CA ILE A 11 -7.80 4.46 8.83
C ILE A 11 -6.72 4.27 9.91
N PRO A 12 -5.77 3.32 9.73
CA PRO A 12 -4.66 3.16 10.65
C PRO A 12 -3.73 4.39 10.61
N ILE A 13 -3.42 4.94 11.79
CA ILE A 13 -2.53 6.09 11.96
C ILE A 13 -1.37 5.68 12.86
N VAL A 14 -0.18 5.56 12.27
CA VAL A 14 1.07 5.29 12.99
C VAL A 14 1.79 6.60 13.28
N LYS A 15 2.20 6.82 14.53
CA LYS A 15 2.91 8.04 14.96
C LYS A 15 4.40 7.77 15.02
N GLY A 16 5.20 8.57 14.32
CA GLY A 16 6.66 8.44 14.29
C GLY A 16 7.34 9.65 13.66
N SER A 17 8.65 9.54 13.48
CA SER A 17 9.52 10.52 12.84
C SER A 17 10.35 9.86 11.75
N ALA A 18 10.07 10.21 10.50
CA ALA A 18 10.85 9.75 9.35
C ALA A 18 12.31 10.23 9.40
N LEU A 19 12.55 11.42 9.98
CA LEU A 19 13.90 11.94 10.18
C LEU A 19 14.68 11.07 11.18
N ALA A 20 14.04 10.70 12.29
CA ALA A 20 14.68 9.85 13.30
C ALA A 20 15.00 8.45 12.78
N ALA A 21 14.17 7.94 11.85
CA ALA A 21 14.44 6.69 11.15
C ALA A 21 15.63 6.81 10.19
N LEU A 22 15.76 7.93 9.48
CA LEU A 22 16.84 8.16 8.50
C LEU A 22 18.18 8.40 9.18
N GLU A 23 18.19 9.14 10.29
CA GLU A 23 19.39 9.50 11.03
C GLU A 23 19.81 8.46 12.08
N ASP A 24 19.05 7.36 12.21
CA ASP A 24 19.22 6.32 13.25
C ASP A 24 19.34 6.90 14.68
N SER A 25 18.65 8.02 14.93
CA SER A 25 18.80 8.80 16.16
C SER A 25 17.88 8.32 17.29
N ASN A 26 16.75 7.69 16.94
CA ASN A 26 15.84 7.06 17.90
C ASN A 26 15.05 5.93 17.24
N LYS A 27 15.32 4.69 17.68
CA LYS A 27 14.73 3.49 17.11
C LYS A 27 13.20 3.41 17.26
N THR A 28 12.67 3.79 18.43
CA THR A 28 11.25 3.63 18.78
C THR A 28 10.34 4.54 17.95
N ILE A 29 10.73 5.80 17.76
CA ILE A 29 9.96 6.73 16.91
C ILE A 29 10.42 6.70 15.45
N GLY A 30 11.55 6.06 15.16
CA GLY A 30 12.16 5.94 13.83
C GLY A 30 11.89 4.59 13.20
N GLU A 31 12.89 3.70 13.22
CA GLU A 31 12.84 2.38 12.57
C GLU A 31 11.58 1.58 12.92
N ASP A 32 11.24 1.49 14.21
CA ASP A 32 10.12 0.67 14.68
C ASP A 32 8.78 1.24 14.19
N ALA A 33 8.63 2.57 14.21
CA ALA A 33 7.43 3.24 13.68
C ALA A 33 7.29 3.08 12.16
N ILE A 34 8.39 3.06 11.42
CA ILE A 34 8.37 2.78 9.97
C ILE A 34 8.02 1.32 9.70
N ARG A 35 8.54 0.37 10.47
CA ARG A 35 8.16 -1.05 10.36
C ARG A 35 6.68 -1.26 10.67
N GLU A 36 6.15 -0.58 11.69
CA GLU A 36 4.72 -0.61 12.01
C GLU A 36 3.89 0.00 10.88
N LEU A 37 4.32 1.13 10.30
CA LEU A 37 3.65 1.74 9.14
C LEU A 37 3.57 0.76 7.96
N MET A 38 4.67 0.08 7.63
CA MET A 38 4.68 -0.90 6.55
C MET A 38 3.77 -2.10 6.83
N ALA A 39 3.73 -2.57 8.08
CA ALA A 39 2.81 -3.64 8.47
C ALA A 39 1.33 -3.23 8.33
N GLN A 40 0.98 -1.98 8.68
CA GLN A 40 -0.37 -1.46 8.48
C GLN A 40 -0.71 -1.29 7.00
N VAL A 41 0.25 -0.91 6.16
CA VAL A 41 0.06 -0.84 4.70
C VAL A 41 -0.30 -2.22 4.13
N ASP A 42 0.47 -3.25 4.50
CA ASP A 42 0.24 -4.62 4.03
C ASP A 42 -1.11 -5.19 4.51
N ALA A 43 -1.54 -4.83 5.73
CA ALA A 43 -2.79 -5.31 6.31
C ALA A 43 -4.03 -4.55 5.79
N TYR A 44 -3.92 -3.23 5.60
CA TYR A 44 -5.05 -2.36 5.28
C TYR A 44 -5.29 -2.24 3.77
N ILE A 45 -4.24 -2.32 2.94
CA ILE A 45 -4.37 -2.20 1.49
C ILE A 45 -4.49 -3.60 0.87
N PRO A 46 -5.68 -3.99 0.36
CA PRO A 46 -5.85 -5.31 -0.23
C PRO A 46 -5.01 -5.44 -1.50
N THR A 47 -4.41 -6.62 -1.70
CA THR A 47 -3.71 -6.93 -2.94
C THR A 47 -4.69 -6.87 -4.12
N PRO A 48 -4.35 -6.18 -5.24
CA PRO A 48 -5.21 -6.13 -6.41
C PRO A 48 -5.53 -7.53 -6.94
N VAL A 49 -6.83 -7.83 -7.07
CA VAL A 49 -7.29 -9.12 -7.56
C VAL A 49 -7.07 -9.20 -9.07
N ARG A 50 -6.42 -10.27 -9.53
CA ARG A 50 -6.33 -10.56 -10.96
C ARG A 50 -7.72 -10.91 -11.49
N PRO A 51 -8.19 -10.29 -12.59
CA PRO A 51 -9.55 -10.48 -13.09
C PRO A 51 -9.72 -11.81 -13.85
N LEU A 52 -9.57 -12.93 -13.14
CA LEU A 52 -9.66 -14.28 -13.72
C LEU A 52 -11.12 -14.72 -13.98
N ASP A 53 -12.07 -14.18 -13.23
CA ASP A 53 -13.51 -14.48 -13.36
C ASP A 53 -14.21 -13.61 -14.41
N LYS A 54 -13.48 -12.68 -15.04
CA LYS A 54 -14.01 -11.85 -16.12
C LYS A 54 -13.92 -12.60 -17.46
N PRO A 55 -14.73 -12.20 -18.46
CA PRO A 55 -14.56 -12.72 -19.82
C PRO A 55 -13.10 -12.55 -20.28
N PHE A 56 -12.57 -13.60 -20.89
CA PHE A 56 -11.21 -13.58 -21.43
C PHE A 56 -11.06 -12.40 -22.41
N LEU A 57 -10.02 -11.61 -22.19
CA LEU A 57 -9.68 -10.46 -23.01
C LEU A 57 -8.18 -10.51 -23.29
N MET A 58 -7.84 -10.66 -24.57
CA MET A 58 -6.47 -10.64 -25.07
C MET A 58 -6.41 -9.62 -26.21
N PRO A 59 -5.84 -8.43 -25.98
CA PRO A 59 -5.56 -7.48 -27.05
C PRO A 59 -4.56 -8.10 -28.02
N ILE A 60 -4.83 -8.03 -29.33
CA ILE A 60 -3.89 -8.49 -30.34
C ILE A 60 -2.77 -7.45 -30.44
N GLU A 61 -1.53 -7.87 -30.17
CA GLU A 61 -0.35 -6.99 -30.26
C GLU A 61 0.30 -7.04 -31.65
N ASP A 62 0.40 -8.23 -32.27
CA ASP A 62 0.98 -8.42 -33.61
C ASP A 62 0.42 -9.70 -34.27
N VAL A 63 0.52 -9.80 -35.60
CA VAL A 63 0.03 -10.94 -36.39
C VAL A 63 1.17 -11.52 -37.23
N PHE A 64 1.48 -12.79 -37.00
CA PHE A 64 2.48 -13.54 -37.76
C PHE A 64 1.81 -14.60 -38.64
N SER A 65 2.30 -14.76 -39.87
CA SER A 65 1.95 -15.87 -40.76
C SER A 65 2.95 -17.02 -40.59
N ILE A 66 2.45 -18.25 -40.47
CA ILE A 66 3.24 -19.49 -40.30
C ILE A 66 3.53 -20.12 -41.66
#